data_AF-A0A9E4D0J4-F1
#
_entry.id   AF-A0A9E4D0J4-F1
#
_cell.length_a   1.000
_cell.length_b   1.000
_cell.length_c   1.000
_cell.angle_alpha   90.00
_cell.angle_beta   90.00
_cell.angle_gamma   90.00
#
_symmetry.space_group_name_H-M   'P 1'
#
loop_
_entity.id
_entity.type
_entity.pdbx_description
1 polymer ?
#
loop_
_entity_poly.entity_id
_entity_poly.type
_entity_poly.pdbx_seq_one_letter_code
_entity_poly.pdbx_strand_id
1 'polypeptide(L)'
;LLLGLTYKANTSDARESPAIAVAELLLKLGADVRAADPYLSEAHRLDPAITLVELNDDELHSADAVVLLTDHDAFDLDHIAATAAYVLDTRNKMSGESVDLL
;
A
#
# COMPACT_ATOMS: atom_id res chain seq x y z
N LEU A 1 4.16 4.95 -1.08
CA LEU A 1 3.61 3.74 -1.73
C LEU A 1 2.65 3.03 -0.77
N LEU A 2 1.41 2.81 -1.18
CA LEU A 2 0.43 2.05 -0.39
C LEU A 2 0.38 0.60 -0.86
N LEU A 3 0.48 -0.34 0.07
CA LEU A 3 0.38 -1.78 -0.20
C LEU A 3 -1.00 -2.27 0.22
N GLY A 4 -1.80 -2.62 -0.79
CA GLY A 4 -3.17 -3.05 -0.64
C GLY A 4 -4.17 -1.88 -0.60
N LEU A 5 -5.23 -2.00 -1.38
CA LEU A 5 -6.39 -1.10 -1.44
C LEU A 5 -7.71 -1.84 -1.22
N THR A 6 -7.73 -3.15 -1.38
CA THR A 6 -8.91 -3.99 -1.16
C THR A 6 -9.26 -4.08 0.33
N TYR A 7 -10.53 -4.37 0.60
CA TYR A 7 -11.10 -4.37 1.95
C TYR A 7 -10.48 -5.44 2.86
N LYS A 8 -10.05 -6.56 2.27
CA LYS A 8 -9.45 -7.70 2.97
C LYS A 8 -8.36 -8.33 2.13
N ALA A 9 -7.49 -9.10 2.80
CA ALA A 9 -6.48 -9.89 2.14
C ALA A 9 -7.09 -10.82 1.07
N ASN A 10 -6.38 -10.92 -0.05
CA ASN A 10 -6.59 -11.90 -1.12
C ASN A 10 -8.02 -11.92 -1.72
N THR A 11 -8.70 -10.76 -1.73
CA THR A 11 -9.99 -10.56 -2.39
C THR A 11 -9.92 -9.34 -3.29
N SER A 12 -10.73 -9.32 -4.34
CA SER A 12 -10.84 -8.17 -5.23
C SER A 12 -11.80 -7.08 -4.75
N ASP A 13 -12.51 -7.30 -3.64
CA ASP A 13 -13.52 -6.37 -3.16
C ASP A 13 -12.88 -5.17 -2.46
N ALA A 14 -13.02 -4.00 -3.05
CA ALA A 14 -12.57 -2.74 -2.47
C ALA A 14 -13.73 -1.81 -2.04
N ARG A 15 -14.97 -2.32 -2.01
CA ARG A 15 -16.11 -1.52 -1.53
C ARG A 15 -15.93 -1.18 -0.06
N GLU A 16 -16.14 0.09 0.26
CA GLU A 16 -16.00 0.62 1.63
C GLU A 16 -14.61 0.32 2.25
N SER A 17 -13.58 0.15 1.41
CA SER A 17 -12.25 -0.14 1.90
C SER A 17 -11.69 1.04 2.69
N PRO A 18 -11.25 0.83 3.95
CA PRO A 18 -10.58 1.89 4.71
C PRO A 18 -9.25 2.30 4.05
N ALA A 19 -8.62 1.41 3.28
CA ALA A 19 -7.36 1.71 2.59
C ALA A 19 -7.54 2.79 1.51
N ILE A 20 -8.69 2.79 0.80
CA ILE A 20 -9.02 3.84 -0.16
C ILE A 20 -9.22 5.18 0.57
N ALA A 21 -9.90 5.18 1.72
CA ALA A 21 -10.07 6.40 2.50
C ALA A 21 -8.72 6.97 2.99
N VAL A 22 -7.78 6.11 3.38
CA VAL A 22 -6.40 6.52 3.71
C VAL A 22 -5.72 7.17 2.50
N ALA A 23 -5.81 6.56 1.32
CA ALA A 23 -5.25 7.11 0.09
C ALA A 23 -5.80 8.51 -0.23
N GLU A 24 -7.12 8.69 -0.15
CA GLU A 24 -7.78 9.99 -0.37
C GLU A 24 -7.38 11.05 0.66
N LEU A 25 -7.19 10.67 1.92
CA LEU A 25 -6.73 11.58 2.97
C LEU A 25 -5.29 12.03 2.72
N LEU A 26 -4.41 11.12 2.29
CA LEU A 26 -3.02 11.44 1.92
C LEU A 26 -2.97 12.40 0.72
N LEU A 27 -3.81 12.18 -0.30
CA LEU A 27 -3.95 13.11 -1.43
C LEU A 27 -4.36 14.51 -0.96
N LYS A 28 -5.34 14.60 -0.05
CA LYS A 28 -5.79 15.89 0.53
C LYS A 28 -4.69 16.60 1.33
N LEU A 29 -3.75 15.85 1.88
CA LEU A 29 -2.57 16.39 2.56
C LEU A 29 -1.44 16.76 1.59
N GLY A 30 -1.60 16.52 0.29
CA GLY A 30 -0.65 16.89 -0.76
C GLY A 30 0.41 15.83 -1.07
N ALA A 31 0.21 14.58 -0.64
CA ALA A 31 1.11 13.48 -0.96
C ALA A 31 0.96 13.04 -2.44
N ASP A 32 2.06 12.59 -3.05
CA ASP A 32 2.01 11.79 -4.28
C ASP A 32 1.64 10.34 -3.90
N VAL A 33 0.43 9.93 -4.26
CA VAL A 33 -0.12 8.63 -3.83
C VAL A 33 -0.02 7.61 -4.95
N ARG A 34 0.89 6.67 -4.74
CA ARG A 34 1.06 5.46 -5.56
C ARG A 34 0.59 4.25 -4.77
N ALA A 35 -0.08 3.31 -5.40
CA ALA A 35 -0.63 2.13 -4.74
C ALA A 35 -0.44 0.85 -5.57
N ALA A 36 -0.08 -0.24 -4.88
CA ALA A 36 0.00 -1.58 -5.45
C ALA A 36 -0.99 -2.49 -4.74
N ASP A 37 -1.89 -3.12 -5.49
CA ASP A 37 -2.79 -4.16 -4.99
C ASP A 37 -2.99 -5.21 -6.10
N PRO A 38 -2.52 -6.46 -5.91
CA PRO A 38 -2.57 -7.48 -6.95
C PRO A 38 -3.97 -8.05 -7.19
N TYR A 39 -4.96 -7.73 -6.35
CA TYR A 39 -6.33 -8.23 -6.43
C TYR A 39 -7.34 -7.16 -6.81
N LEU A 40 -6.98 -5.88 -6.77
CA LEU A 40 -7.89 -4.79 -7.09
C LEU A 40 -8.44 -4.92 -8.52
N SER A 41 -9.76 -4.99 -8.63
CA SER A 41 -10.44 -5.00 -9.93
C SER A 41 -10.43 -3.61 -10.57
N GLU A 42 -10.16 -3.55 -11.88
CA GLU A 42 -10.27 -2.32 -12.69
C GLU A 42 -11.67 -1.68 -12.67
N ALA A 43 -12.70 -2.44 -12.28
CA ALA A 43 -14.05 -1.93 -12.14
C ALA A 43 -14.22 -0.94 -10.96
N HIS A 44 -13.28 -0.93 -10.01
CA HIS A 44 -13.29 0.02 -8.90
C HIS A 44 -12.81 1.40 -9.36
N ARG A 45 -13.68 2.40 -9.25
CA ARG A 45 -13.31 3.79 -9.48
C ARG A 45 -12.53 4.31 -8.28
N LEU A 46 -11.26 4.61 -8.50
CA LEU A 46 -10.41 5.35 -7.58
C LEU A 46 -10.40 6.84 -7.95
N ASP A 47 -9.92 7.68 -7.03
CA ASP A 47 -9.54 9.04 -7.37
C ASP A 47 -8.45 9.00 -8.48
N PRO A 48 -8.60 9.76 -9.58
CA PRO A 48 -7.64 9.73 -10.69
C PRO A 48 -6.23 10.21 -10.33
N ALA A 49 -6.06 10.87 -9.18
CA ALA A 49 -4.74 11.24 -8.66
C ALA A 49 -4.01 10.07 -7.96
N ILE A 50 -4.69 8.93 -7.71
CA ILE A 50 -4.04 7.71 -7.23
C ILE A 50 -3.43 6.98 -8.42
N THR A 51 -2.10 6.84 -8.43
CA THR A 51 -1.41 6.07 -9.46
C THR A 51 -1.31 4.61 -9.05
N LEU A 52 -1.98 3.72 -9.79
CA LEU A 52 -1.79 2.28 -9.62
C LEU A 52 -0.48 1.83 -10.27
N VAL A 53 0.29 1.04 -9.54
CA VAL A 53 1.61 0.56 -9.97
C VAL A 53 1.74 -0.94 -9.72
N GLU A 54 2.58 -1.59 -10.52
CA GLU A 54 3.08 -2.92 -10.19
C GLU A 54 4.16 -2.78 -9.13
N LEU A 55 4.07 -3.57 -8.05
CA LEU A 55 5.08 -3.55 -7.00
C LEU A 55 6.41 -4.08 -7.55
N ASN A 56 7.45 -3.26 -7.44
CA ASN A 56 8.83 -3.61 -7.78
C ASN A 56 9.81 -2.78 -6.95
N ASP A 57 11.11 -3.08 -7.07
CA ASP A 57 12.15 -2.42 -6.28
C ASP A 57 12.26 -0.92 -6.58
N ASP A 58 12.02 -0.47 -7.81
CA ASP A 58 12.08 0.96 -8.15
C ASP A 58 10.96 1.75 -7.43
N GLU A 59 9.76 1.16 -7.31
CA GLU A 59 8.66 1.73 -6.54
C GLU A 59 8.98 1.78 -5.02
N LEU A 60 9.66 0.76 -4.50
CA LEU A 60 10.07 0.71 -3.11
C LEU A 60 11.15 1.75 -2.78
N HIS A 61 12.16 1.90 -3.64
CA HIS A 61 13.24 2.86 -3.46
C HIS A 61 12.81 4.32 -3.67
N SER A 62 11.84 4.55 -4.56
CA SER A 62 11.36 5.91 -4.86
C SER A 62 10.35 6.44 -3.84
N ALA A 63 9.74 5.57 -3.04
CA ALA A 63 8.78 5.98 -2.03
C ALA A 63 9.45 6.53 -0.77
N ASP A 64 9.07 7.75 -0.36
CA ASP A 64 9.47 8.30 0.94
C ASP A 64 8.96 7.46 2.13
N ALA A 65 7.80 6.82 1.94
CA ALA A 65 7.17 5.93 2.90
C ALA A 65 6.37 4.83 2.19
N VAL A 66 6.51 3.60 2.69
CA VAL A 66 5.67 2.46 2.34
C VAL A 66 4.66 2.24 3.46
N VAL A 67 3.39 2.01 3.14
CA VAL A 67 2.35 1.75 4.15
C VAL A 67 1.65 0.43 3.84
N LEU A 68 1.74 -0.53 4.77
CA LEU A 68 1.00 -1.78 4.66
C LEU A 68 -0.43 -1.57 5.16
N LEU A 69 -1.40 -1.53 4.25
CA LEU A 69 -2.83 -1.34 4.56
C LEU A 69 -3.60 -2.66 4.49
N THR A 70 -3.25 -3.52 3.53
CA THR A 70 -3.79 -4.88 3.43
C THR A 70 -2.65 -5.89 3.23
N ASP A 71 -2.59 -6.87 4.13
CA ASP A 71 -1.64 -7.98 4.14
C ASP A 71 -2.07 -9.03 3.10
N HIS A 72 -1.64 -8.86 1.86
CA HIS A 72 -1.81 -9.85 0.81
C HIS A 72 -0.67 -10.86 0.82
N ASP A 73 -0.98 -12.14 0.63
CA ASP A 73 0.02 -13.22 0.57
C ASP A 73 1.00 -13.04 -0.61
N ALA A 74 0.61 -12.26 -1.61
CA ALA A 74 1.44 -11.92 -2.76
C ALA A 74 2.58 -10.93 -2.45
N PHE A 75 2.55 -10.27 -1.28
CA PHE A 75 3.61 -9.36 -0.87
C PHE A 75 4.72 -10.12 -0.15
N ASP A 76 5.95 -10.00 -0.64
CA ASP A 76 7.15 -10.43 0.09
C ASP A 76 7.50 -9.38 1.14
N LEU A 77 6.89 -9.51 2.31
CA LEU A 77 7.00 -8.54 3.39
C LEU A 77 8.43 -8.42 3.96
N ASP A 78 9.21 -9.50 3.95
CA ASP A 78 10.60 -9.46 4.40
C ASP A 78 11.45 -8.66 3.41
N HIS A 79 11.26 -8.88 2.11
CA HIS A 79 11.94 -8.12 1.06
C HIS A 79 11.55 -6.64 1.07
N ILE A 80 10.26 -6.33 1.24
CA ILE A 80 9.77 -4.95 1.35
C ILE A 80 10.42 -4.25 2.54
N ALA A 81 10.43 -4.89 3.72
CA ALA A 81 11.05 -4.33 4.93
C ALA A 81 12.54 -4.03 4.74
N ALA A 82 13.25 -4.92 4.04
CA ALA A 82 14.68 -4.77 3.78
C ALA A 82 15.01 -3.71 2.70
N THR A 83 14.08 -3.43 1.79
CA THR A 83 14.32 -2.56 0.62
C THR A 83 13.81 -1.15 0.82
N ALA A 84 12.64 -0.99 1.45
CA ALA A 84 12.02 0.30 1.66
C ALA A 84 12.81 1.15 2.67
N ALA A 85 12.94 2.44 2.39
CA ALA A 85 13.59 3.39 3.30
C ALA A 85 12.81 3.56 4.62
N TYR A 86 11.48 3.47 4.57
CA TYR A 86 10.58 3.53 5.71
C TYR A 86 9.31 2.73 5.44
N VAL A 87 8.84 2.01 6.45
CA VAL A 87 7.60 1.24 6.42
C VAL A 87 6.75 1.59 7.64
N LEU A 88 5.49 1.98 7.40
CA LEU A 88 4.45 1.99 8.41
C LEU A 88 3.58 0.73 8.26
N ASP A 89 3.70 -0.18 9.22
CA ASP A 89 2.93 -1.42 9.25
C ASP A 89 1.71 -1.29 10.16
N THR A 90 0.54 -1.25 9.53
CA THR A 90 -0.76 -1.18 10.22
C THR A 90 -1.41 -2.56 10.47
N ARG A 91 -0.70 -3.63 10.12
CA ARG A 91 -1.18 -5.02 10.15
C ARG A 91 -0.38 -5.90 11.11
N ASN A 92 0.73 -5.39 11.64
CA ASN A 92 1.61 -6.08 12.57
C ASN A 92 2.13 -7.41 12.00
N LYS A 93 2.74 -7.31 10.81
CA LYS A 93 3.26 -8.40 9.97
C LYS A 93 4.73 -8.28 9.64
N MET A 94 5.30 -7.09 9.73
CA MET A 94 6.66 -6.79 9.34
C MET A 94 7.53 -6.56 10.57
N SER A 95 8.83 -6.76 10.41
CA SER A 95 9.82 -6.41 11.41
C SER A 95 11.09 -5.93 10.73
N GLY A 96 11.79 -4.98 11.33
CA GLY A 96 12.99 -4.40 10.75
C GLY A 96 13.31 -3.05 11.37
N GLU A 97 14.51 -2.53 11.07
CA GLU A 97 14.94 -1.22 11.55
C GLU A 97 14.15 -0.06 10.90
N SER A 98 13.72 -0.25 9.66
CA SER A 98 12.92 0.70 8.89
C SER A 98 11.41 0.61 9.15
N VAL A 99 10.98 -0.28 10.04
CA VAL A 99 9.56 -0.61 10.25
C VAL A 99 9.03 -0.01 11.55
N ASP A 100 8.04 0.86 11.43
CA ASP A 100 7.20 1.31 12.55
C ASP A 100 5.88 0.55 12.57
N LEU A 101 5.46 0.13 13.76
CA LEU A 101 4.16 -0.50 14.02
C LEU A 101 3.14 0.53 14.52
N LEU A 102 1.90 0.44 14.02
CA LEU A 102 0.77 1.25 14.51
C LEU A 102 -0.12 0.50 15.49
#